data_AF-A0A6G0Y3R0-F1
#
_entry.id   AF-A0A6G0Y3R0-F1
#
_cell.length_a   1.000
_cell.length_b   1.000
_cell.length_c   1.000
_cell.angle_alpha   90.00
_cell.angle_beta   90.00
_cell.angle_gamma   90.00
#
_symmetry.space_group_name_H-M   'P 1'
#
loop_
_entity.id
_entity.type
_entity.pdbx_description
1 polymer ?
#
loop_
_entity_poly.entity_id
_entity_poly.type
_entity_poly.pdbx_seq_one_letter_code
_entity_poly.pdbx_strand_id
1 'polypeptide(L)'
;MTNASSPFLRPLEIRGAKFNFPRAPLMVSTVLRMYLSLINTQCGFDENIFLLFKKKVAMLKKEENHGVLVFDEIFLRESLQVNFQTLTYSGLENFGGEIESSGLKANHGLVFLFQSLGANFTQPIIAVFASNGPVKGLVLAQLVIKAICLLEKSGVIVNGVVSDGATINRKLWSELGVTGEKGNIKNTFKHPLNNKRNIYMISDAPHLIKNIRNRLFNKKGLRESVDSNYIRWSHYEEVHKNDLERESIATSRMCPKITHRHLAPDSFSKMNVKLATQIFSNSMAKEIEYYRCHTKIKSLEKSEHTQLFTERMNVLENTLVWLDSWEDNVLNHTIPEVEFLTKSTAEGLRVTIKSVIDLSKHFLEECGFKYVLSSKMNQDRLEQFFSMARRATGPNDHPSCPTFVQVYKLLSVYSIIKSPKSGNCTISDLTQPKLTLKDIKDVFNKNDILPERQLKINHLKERLDTLITQDIEIDNVFQEDIFRNHDYYKSDTESCVLNYICGYVSKYINKHIKCSDCQKAVMNCQTSFCDITEATLTNIKSRGGSIHPNMFIFNLLMNVEKSFQKFCNDYDVFQLTVDDFFNKKFNSIKTFPCNEDVSQ
;
A
#
# COMPACT_ATOMS: atom_id res chain seq x y z
N MET A 1 -25.80 -27.41 35.30
CA MET A 1 -26.65 -26.34 34.74
C MET A 1 -25.79 -25.52 33.79
N THR A 2 -26.09 -25.69 32.52
CA THR A 2 -25.44 -25.14 31.32
C THR A 2 -25.75 -23.65 31.15
N ASN A 3 -24.79 -22.86 30.65
CA ASN A 3 -25.05 -21.80 29.67
C ASN A 3 -23.74 -21.30 29.03
N ALA A 4 -23.36 -22.00 27.96
CA ALA A 4 -22.58 -21.43 26.87
C ALA A 4 -23.57 -20.98 25.80
N SER A 5 -23.52 -19.71 25.38
CA SER A 5 -24.31 -19.21 24.24
C SER A 5 -23.38 -18.49 23.27
N SER A 6 -22.78 -19.27 22.38
CA SER A 6 -22.59 -18.87 21.00
C SER A 6 -23.92 -19.00 20.26
N PRO A 7 -24.13 -18.23 19.19
CA PRO A 7 -24.70 -18.85 18.01
C PRO A 7 -23.85 -18.51 16.79
N PHE A 8 -22.99 -19.45 16.42
CA PHE A 8 -22.63 -19.66 15.02
C PHE A 8 -23.92 -20.10 14.31
N LEU A 9 -24.56 -19.18 13.59
CA LEU A 9 -25.59 -19.50 12.62
C LEU A 9 -24.93 -20.32 11.49
N ARG A 10 -25.09 -21.65 11.54
CA ARG A 10 -24.99 -22.49 10.34
C ARG A 10 -26.16 -22.14 9.43
N PRO A 11 -25.96 -22.01 8.10
CA PRO A 11 -27.09 -21.98 7.18
C PRO A 11 -27.78 -23.35 7.24
N LEU A 12 -29.03 -23.37 7.71
CA LEU A 12 -29.97 -24.45 7.43
C LEU A 12 -30.17 -24.50 5.91
N GLU A 13 -29.78 -25.61 5.29
CA GLU A 13 -30.22 -25.96 3.94
C GLU A 13 -31.72 -26.29 3.98
N ILE A 14 -32.55 -25.27 3.89
CA ILE A 14 -33.96 -25.43 3.55
C ILE A 14 -34.02 -25.51 2.02
N ARG A 15 -34.05 -26.74 1.50
CA ARG A 15 -34.45 -27.01 0.12
C ARG A 15 -35.87 -26.46 -0.07
N GLY A 16 -36.01 -25.33 -0.76
CA GLY A 16 -37.32 -24.90 -1.27
C GLY A 16 -37.65 -23.41 -1.29
N ALA A 17 -36.79 -22.50 -0.83
CA ALA A 17 -37.11 -21.06 -0.87
C ALA A 17 -35.95 -20.22 -1.46
N LYS A 18 -36.09 -19.81 -2.73
CA LYS A 18 -35.23 -18.78 -3.34
C LYS A 18 -35.59 -17.41 -2.73
N PHE A 19 -34.98 -17.07 -1.60
CA PHE A 19 -34.93 -15.68 -1.17
C PHE A 19 -33.94 -14.92 -2.06
N ASN A 20 -34.47 -14.15 -3.01
CA ASN A 20 -33.72 -13.16 -3.76
C ASN A 20 -33.30 -12.03 -2.81
N PHE A 21 -32.14 -12.16 -2.17
CA PHE A 21 -31.45 -10.98 -1.65
C PHE A 21 -31.13 -10.06 -2.83
N PRO A 22 -31.43 -8.76 -2.78
CA PRO A 22 -30.99 -7.83 -3.81
C PRO A 22 -29.47 -7.89 -3.86
N ARG A 23 -28.92 -8.43 -4.97
CA ARG A 23 -27.49 -8.45 -5.22
C ARG A 23 -27.02 -7.00 -5.22
N ALA A 24 -26.27 -6.59 -4.20
CA ALA A 24 -25.60 -5.30 -4.23
C ALA A 24 -24.78 -5.22 -5.53
N PRO A 25 -24.79 -4.09 -6.26
CA PRO A 25 -24.02 -3.91 -7.48
C PRO A 25 -22.53 -3.79 -7.13
N LEU A 26 -21.92 -4.91 -6.79
CA LEU A 26 -20.50 -5.04 -6.49
C LEU A 26 -19.77 -5.38 -7.78
N MET A 27 -18.62 -4.72 -8.01
CA MET A 27 -17.75 -5.08 -9.12
C MET A 27 -17.25 -6.52 -8.98
N VAL A 28 -17.16 -7.23 -10.11
CA VAL A 28 -16.58 -8.58 -10.18
C VAL A 28 -15.11 -8.53 -9.72
N SER A 29 -14.67 -9.55 -9.00
CA SER A 29 -13.31 -9.63 -8.43
C SER A 29 -12.20 -9.45 -9.47
N THR A 30 -12.41 -9.90 -10.71
CA THR A 30 -11.50 -9.71 -11.84
C THR A 30 -11.29 -8.24 -12.18
N VAL A 31 -12.38 -7.46 -12.22
CA VAL A 31 -12.34 -6.02 -12.49
C VAL A 31 -11.64 -5.29 -11.35
N LEU A 32 -11.90 -5.69 -10.10
CA LEU A 32 -11.22 -5.13 -8.94
C LEU A 32 -9.71 -5.42 -8.97
N ARG A 33 -9.29 -6.64 -9.33
CA ARG A 33 -7.88 -7.00 -9.50
C ARG A 33 -7.21 -6.19 -10.61
N MET A 34 -7.91 -5.95 -11.72
CA MET A 34 -7.42 -5.09 -12.81
C MET A 34 -7.22 -3.64 -12.35
N TYR A 35 -8.11 -3.09 -11.53
CA TYR A 35 -7.89 -1.75 -10.96
C TYR A 35 -6.72 -1.74 -9.96
N LEU A 36 -6.58 -2.79 -9.17
CA LEU A 36 -5.48 -2.93 -8.23
C LEU A 36 -4.14 -3.18 -8.92
N SER A 37 -4.10 -3.77 -10.11
CA SER A 37 -2.86 -3.98 -10.87
C SER A 37 -2.30 -2.70 -11.48
N LEU A 38 -3.11 -1.64 -11.66
CA LEU A 38 -2.64 -0.34 -12.16
C LEU A 38 -1.65 0.36 -11.23
N ILE A 39 -1.76 0.09 -9.94
CA ILE A 39 -0.87 0.66 -8.93
C ILE A 39 0.44 -0.15 -8.97
N ASN A 40 1.60 0.48 -9.10
CA ASN A 40 2.86 -0.26 -9.12
C ASN A 40 3.23 -0.80 -7.72
N THR A 41 3.97 -1.92 -7.63
CA THR A 41 4.41 -2.54 -6.36
C THR A 41 5.91 -2.39 -6.18
N GLN A 42 6.41 -1.16 -6.22
CA GLN A 42 7.82 -0.90 -5.97
C GLN A 42 8.05 -0.53 -4.50
N CYS A 43 9.17 -0.99 -3.94
CA CYS A 43 9.64 -0.56 -2.63
C CYS A 43 10.23 0.85 -2.77
N GLY A 44 10.17 1.64 -1.70
CA GLY A 44 10.65 3.02 -1.66
C GLY A 44 9.56 4.08 -1.65
N PHE A 45 9.96 5.31 -1.96
CA PHE A 45 9.06 6.47 -2.01
C PHE A 45 8.29 6.49 -3.34
N ASP A 46 7.00 6.14 -3.31
CA ASP A 46 6.15 6.15 -4.50
C ASP A 46 5.56 7.55 -4.74
N GLU A 47 6.00 8.21 -5.81
CA GLU A 47 5.56 9.54 -6.21
C GLU A 47 4.03 9.63 -6.42
N ASN A 48 3.39 8.55 -6.89
CA ASN A 48 1.95 8.52 -7.11
C ASN A 48 1.18 8.59 -5.78
N ILE A 49 1.70 7.90 -4.76
CA ILE A 49 1.13 7.95 -3.40
C ILE A 49 1.29 9.36 -2.82
N PHE A 50 2.44 10.01 -3.01
CA PHE A 50 2.64 11.40 -2.59
C PHE A 50 1.73 12.38 -3.33
N LEU A 51 1.46 12.15 -4.61
CA LEU A 51 0.57 13.03 -5.38
C LEU A 51 -0.90 12.90 -4.93
N LEU A 52 -1.35 11.68 -4.64
CA LEU A 52 -2.65 11.44 -4.00
C LEU A 52 -2.70 12.05 -2.60
N PHE A 53 -1.62 11.94 -1.85
CA PHE A 53 -1.52 12.54 -0.53
C PHE A 53 -1.59 14.06 -0.59
N LYS A 54 -0.88 14.71 -1.52
CA LYS A 54 -0.94 16.16 -1.74
C LYS A 54 -2.36 16.63 -2.04
N LYS A 55 -3.11 15.92 -2.88
CA LYS A 55 -4.54 16.21 -3.13
C LYS A 55 -5.35 16.14 -1.83
N LYS A 56 -5.09 15.14 -0.98
CA LYS A 56 -5.78 14.99 0.31
C LYS A 56 -5.45 16.12 1.28
N VAL A 57 -4.17 16.47 1.40
CA VAL A 57 -3.66 17.53 2.28
C VAL A 57 -4.20 18.90 1.88
N ALA A 58 -4.32 19.16 0.57
CA ALA A 58 -4.94 20.39 0.07
C ALA A 58 -6.40 20.58 0.52
N MET A 59 -7.07 19.49 0.92
CA MET A 59 -8.44 19.52 1.41
C MET A 59 -8.53 19.63 2.95
N LEU A 60 -7.43 19.51 3.67
CA LEU A 60 -7.37 19.62 5.13
C LEU A 60 -7.13 21.07 5.57
N LYS A 61 -7.48 21.37 6.82
CA LYS A 61 -7.17 22.68 7.40
C LYS A 61 -5.67 22.80 7.71
N LYS A 62 -5.17 24.03 7.77
CA LYS A 62 -3.74 24.29 8.03
C LYS A 62 -3.29 23.70 9.37
N GLU A 63 -4.13 23.69 10.41
CA GLU A 63 -3.80 23.11 11.71
C GLU A 63 -3.70 21.57 11.63
N GLU A 64 -4.41 20.93 10.71
CA GLU A 64 -4.41 19.47 10.53
C GLU A 64 -3.19 18.96 9.76
N ASN A 65 -2.46 19.87 9.11
CA ASN A 65 -1.24 19.57 8.37
C ASN A 65 -0.01 19.38 9.28
N HIS A 66 -0.13 19.66 10.58
CA HIS A 66 0.91 19.37 11.56
C HIS A 66 0.92 17.89 11.92
N GLY A 67 2.10 17.26 11.86
CA GLY A 67 2.25 15.87 12.27
C GLY A 67 3.67 15.42 12.57
N VAL A 68 3.78 14.15 12.90
CA VAL A 68 5.03 13.47 13.23
C VAL A 68 5.28 12.33 12.26
N LEU A 69 6.56 12.14 11.90
CA LEU A 69 7.03 11.01 11.13
C LEU A 69 7.35 9.87 12.09
N VAL A 70 6.78 8.69 11.87
CA VAL A 70 6.96 7.50 12.68
C VAL A 70 7.53 6.41 11.78
N PHE A 71 8.58 5.73 12.23
CA PHE A 71 9.11 4.57 11.51
C PHE A 71 9.48 3.45 12.47
N ASP A 72 9.37 2.23 11.98
CA ASP A 72 9.72 1.01 12.69
C ASP A 72 9.92 -0.14 11.68
N GLU A 73 10.56 -1.20 12.14
CA GLU A 73 10.88 -2.38 11.35
C GLU A 73 9.98 -3.56 11.73
N ILE A 74 9.45 -4.26 10.72
CA ILE A 74 8.73 -5.52 10.91
C ILE A 74 9.61 -6.69 10.46
N PHE A 75 9.70 -7.73 11.28
CA PHE A 75 10.28 -9.01 10.87
C PHE A 75 9.37 -9.70 9.85
N LEU A 76 9.94 -10.20 8.75
CA LEU A 76 9.24 -10.82 7.62
C LEU A 76 9.85 -12.18 7.29
N ARG A 77 9.06 -13.04 6.62
CA ARG A 77 9.58 -14.34 6.13
C ARG A 77 10.35 -14.14 4.84
N GLU A 78 11.57 -14.66 4.80
CA GLU A 78 12.36 -14.73 3.57
C GLU A 78 11.63 -15.59 2.53
N SER A 79 11.33 -15.01 1.37
CA SER A 79 10.82 -15.75 0.23
C SER A 79 11.10 -14.99 -1.05
N LEU A 80 11.41 -15.72 -2.11
CA LEU A 80 11.52 -15.15 -3.45
C LEU A 80 10.22 -15.45 -4.22
N GLN A 81 9.66 -14.43 -4.87
CA GLN A 81 8.54 -14.59 -5.78
C GLN A 81 8.92 -14.00 -7.14
N VAL A 82 8.60 -14.71 -8.22
CA VAL A 82 8.81 -14.22 -9.58
C VAL A 82 7.52 -13.60 -10.08
N ASN A 83 7.60 -12.37 -10.58
CA ASN A 83 6.51 -11.81 -11.38
C ASN A 83 6.73 -12.17 -12.85
N PHE A 84 5.92 -13.10 -13.37
CA PHE A 84 6.02 -13.56 -14.75
C PHE A 84 5.72 -12.48 -15.79
N GLN A 85 4.99 -11.41 -15.41
CA GLN A 85 4.63 -10.34 -16.33
C GLN A 85 5.77 -9.34 -16.53
N THR A 86 6.48 -8.99 -15.46
CA THR A 86 7.60 -8.04 -15.50
C THR A 86 8.96 -8.73 -15.54
N LEU A 87 9.00 -10.06 -15.42
CA LEU A 87 10.21 -10.87 -15.28
C LEU A 87 11.12 -10.41 -14.12
N THR A 88 10.53 -9.79 -13.09
CA THR A 88 11.27 -9.27 -11.93
C THR A 88 11.16 -10.20 -10.74
N TYR A 89 12.24 -10.30 -9.96
CA TYR A 89 12.26 -10.97 -8.67
C TYR A 89 11.76 -10.03 -7.57
N SER A 90 10.82 -10.51 -6.76
CA SER A 90 10.31 -9.84 -5.56
C SER A 90 10.75 -10.60 -4.31
N GLY A 91 11.13 -9.89 -3.25
CA GLY A 91 11.59 -10.48 -1.98
C GLY A 91 13.11 -10.45 -1.75
N LEU A 92 13.85 -9.79 -2.64
CA LEU A 92 15.23 -9.37 -2.39
C LEU A 92 15.26 -8.01 -1.67
N GLU A 93 16.42 -7.66 -1.13
CA GLU A 93 16.66 -6.31 -0.63
C GLU A 93 16.33 -5.25 -1.68
N ASN A 94 15.54 -4.27 -1.28
CA ASN A 94 15.12 -3.19 -2.15
C ASN A 94 14.94 -1.90 -1.36
N PHE A 95 15.89 -0.98 -1.55
CA PHE A 95 15.87 0.37 -1.00
C PHE A 95 15.24 1.41 -1.96
N GLY A 96 14.45 0.97 -2.94
CA GLY A 96 13.79 1.85 -3.91
C GLY A 96 14.75 2.53 -4.89
N GLY A 97 15.89 1.88 -5.21
CA GLY A 97 16.91 2.42 -6.10
C GLY A 97 17.82 3.49 -5.49
N GLU A 98 17.68 3.78 -4.19
CA GLU A 98 18.50 4.80 -3.51
C GLU A 98 19.87 4.29 -3.08
N ILE A 99 19.99 2.98 -2.88
CA ILE A 99 21.19 2.30 -2.40
C ILE A 99 21.34 1.00 -3.18
N GLU A 100 22.58 0.64 -3.49
CA GLU A 100 22.89 -0.65 -4.12
C GLU A 100 22.39 -1.81 -3.24
N SER A 101 21.49 -2.62 -3.80
CA SER A 101 20.99 -3.82 -3.14
C SER A 101 22.09 -4.88 -3.09
N SER A 102 22.27 -5.54 -1.94
CA SER A 102 23.26 -6.62 -1.81
C SER A 102 22.84 -7.93 -2.50
N GLY A 103 21.64 -7.98 -3.08
CA GLY A 103 21.07 -9.16 -3.75
C GLY A 103 20.62 -10.27 -2.78
N LEU A 104 20.64 -10.01 -1.48
CA LEU A 104 20.21 -10.95 -0.45
C LEU A 104 18.68 -10.95 -0.29
N LYS A 105 18.14 -12.02 0.32
CA LYS A 105 16.71 -12.12 0.64
C LYS A 105 16.36 -11.16 1.76
N ALA A 106 15.28 -10.41 1.60
CA ALA A 106 14.80 -9.50 2.63
C ALA A 106 14.08 -10.27 3.75
N ASN A 107 14.44 -9.96 5.00
CA ASN A 107 13.83 -10.51 6.22
C ASN A 107 13.27 -9.41 7.13
N HIS A 108 13.51 -8.13 6.85
CA HIS A 108 12.93 -7.00 7.55
C HIS A 108 12.24 -6.06 6.55
N GLY A 109 11.16 -5.43 6.99
CA GLY A 109 10.47 -4.36 6.28
C GLY A 109 10.52 -3.08 7.10
N LEU A 110 11.26 -2.07 6.64
CA LEU A 110 11.26 -0.73 7.24
C LEU A 110 10.09 0.06 6.68
N VAL A 111 9.21 0.57 7.56
CA VAL A 111 7.99 1.27 7.17
C VAL A 111 7.96 2.68 7.72
N PHE A 112 7.69 3.66 6.86
CA PHE A 112 7.51 5.07 7.24
C PHE A 112 6.04 5.47 7.21
N LEU A 113 5.55 5.99 8.33
CA LEU A 113 4.18 6.45 8.53
C LEU A 113 4.16 7.91 8.94
N PHE A 114 3.28 8.72 8.32
CA PHE A 114 2.97 10.05 8.83
C PHE A 114 1.70 10.05 9.66
N GLN A 115 1.81 10.61 10.86
CA GLN A 115 0.73 10.72 11.83
C GLN A 115 0.39 12.21 12.02
N SER A 116 -0.81 12.61 11.57
CA SER A 116 -1.33 13.95 11.85
C SER A 116 -1.66 14.08 13.34
N LEU A 117 -1.28 15.21 13.94
CA LEU A 117 -1.60 15.56 15.32
C LEU A 117 -2.99 16.20 15.42
N GLY A 118 -3.34 17.07 14.47
CA GLY A 118 -4.62 17.79 14.45
C GLY A 118 -5.81 16.92 14.02
N ALA A 119 -5.66 16.11 12.96
CA ALA A 119 -6.74 15.26 12.47
C ALA A 119 -6.70 13.86 13.08
N ASN A 120 -7.86 13.18 13.15
CA ASN A 120 -7.93 11.72 13.35
C ASN A 120 -7.66 10.95 12.05
N PHE A 121 -6.84 11.54 11.20
CA PHE A 121 -6.38 10.93 9.98
C PHE A 121 -5.04 10.25 10.25
N THR A 122 -5.07 8.92 10.26
CA THR A 122 -3.89 8.09 10.22
C THR A 122 -3.76 7.53 8.81
N GLN A 123 -2.60 7.71 8.18
CA GLN A 123 -2.11 7.04 6.96
C GLN A 123 -2.35 7.78 5.63
N PRO A 124 -1.26 8.33 5.08
CA PRO A 124 -0.51 7.61 4.05
C PRO A 124 0.70 6.97 4.70
N ILE A 125 0.89 5.69 4.39
CA ILE A 125 2.20 5.10 4.59
C ILE A 125 3.01 5.51 3.36
N ILE A 126 4.21 5.99 3.61
CA ILE A 126 4.94 6.84 2.67
C ILE A 126 5.95 6.04 1.87
N ALA A 127 6.58 5.08 2.55
CA ALA A 127 7.53 4.17 1.95
C ALA A 127 7.59 2.88 2.75
N VAL A 128 7.87 1.80 2.03
CA VAL A 128 8.29 0.52 2.57
C VAL A 128 9.59 0.15 1.90
N PHE A 129 10.61 -0.15 2.70
CA PHE A 129 11.89 -0.66 2.24
C PHE A 129 12.06 -2.09 2.72
N ALA A 130 12.61 -2.94 1.86
CA ALA A 130 12.89 -4.33 2.19
C ALA A 130 14.40 -4.48 2.43
N SER A 131 14.80 -4.91 3.62
CA SER A 131 16.21 -5.07 4.00
C SER A 131 16.52 -6.48 4.50
N ASN A 132 17.79 -6.88 4.41
CA ASN A 132 18.31 -8.04 5.10
C ASN A 132 19.00 -7.57 6.40
N GLY A 133 18.30 -7.77 7.50
CA GLY A 133 18.64 -7.31 8.81
C GLY A 133 18.21 -5.86 9.05
N PRO A 134 18.53 -5.35 10.25
CA PRO A 134 18.24 -3.97 10.61
C PRO A 134 19.00 -2.98 9.74
N VAL A 135 18.33 -1.90 9.34
CA VAL A 135 18.91 -0.88 8.45
C VAL A 135 19.99 -0.09 9.19
N LYS A 136 21.18 0.09 8.58
CA LYS A 136 22.29 0.83 9.20
C LYS A 136 21.88 2.28 9.51
N GLY A 137 22.33 2.81 10.65
CA GLY A 137 21.94 4.14 11.14
C GLY A 137 22.16 5.30 10.16
N LEU A 138 23.28 5.29 9.40
CA LEU A 138 23.57 6.31 8.38
C LEU A 138 22.58 6.27 7.22
N VAL A 139 22.26 5.07 6.73
CA VAL A 139 21.26 4.87 5.67
C VAL A 139 19.89 5.32 6.16
N LEU A 140 19.53 4.93 7.38
CA LEU A 140 18.28 5.33 8.00
C LEU A 140 18.17 6.87 8.12
N ALA A 141 19.26 7.57 8.43
CA ALA A 141 19.30 9.03 8.47
C ALA A 141 18.99 9.67 7.12
N GLN A 142 19.60 9.15 6.05
CA GLN A 142 19.36 9.61 4.68
C GLN A 142 17.89 9.41 4.28
N LEU A 143 17.33 8.24 4.58
CA LEU A 143 15.92 7.93 4.31
C LEU A 143 14.96 8.84 5.09
N VAL A 144 15.23 9.10 6.37
CA VAL A 144 14.43 10.01 7.21
C VAL A 144 14.45 11.44 6.64
N ILE A 145 15.62 11.96 6.29
CA ILE A 145 15.76 13.31 5.70
C ILE A 145 14.99 13.39 4.37
N LYS A 146 15.11 12.37 3.51
CA LYS A 146 14.38 12.32 2.24
C LYS A 146 12.87 12.26 2.45
N ALA A 147 12.39 11.46 3.41
CA ALA A 147 10.97 11.38 3.77
C ALA A 147 10.43 12.75 4.20
N ILE A 148 11.15 13.47 5.05
CA ILE A 148 10.79 14.83 5.50
C ILE A 148 10.68 15.78 4.29
N CYS A 149 11.66 15.78 3.40
CA CYS A 149 11.65 16.62 2.21
C CYS A 149 10.46 16.33 1.30
N LEU A 150 10.08 15.07 1.09
CA LEU A 150 8.95 14.69 0.25
C LEU A 150 7.60 15.03 0.91
N LEU A 151 7.49 14.93 2.23
CA LEU A 151 6.29 15.29 2.97
C LEU A 151 6.02 16.80 2.93
N GLU A 152 7.04 17.61 3.13
CA GLU A 152 6.92 19.07 3.07
C GLU A 152 6.58 19.55 1.65
N LYS A 153 7.16 18.92 0.61
CA LYS A 153 6.74 19.16 -0.79
C LYS A 153 5.27 18.83 -1.05
N SER A 154 4.70 17.92 -0.26
CA SER A 154 3.29 17.52 -0.33
C SER A 154 2.34 18.48 0.42
N GLY A 155 2.88 19.47 1.16
CA GLY A 155 2.11 20.51 1.85
C GLY A 155 1.89 20.27 3.34
N VAL A 156 2.61 19.31 3.93
CA VAL A 156 2.49 18.90 5.34
C VAL A 156 3.66 19.43 6.15
N ILE A 157 3.41 19.76 7.42
CA ILE A 157 4.43 20.28 8.33
C ILE A 157 4.88 19.14 9.26
N VAL A 158 6.14 18.72 9.13
CA VAL A 158 6.73 17.69 9.99
C VAL A 158 7.36 18.34 11.21
N ASN A 159 6.71 18.18 12.37
CA ASN A 159 7.18 18.77 13.63
C ASN A 159 8.12 17.85 14.40
N GLY A 160 8.07 16.53 14.19
CA GLY A 160 8.93 15.60 14.91
C GLY A 160 9.06 14.23 14.25
N VAL A 161 10.04 13.46 14.72
CA VAL A 161 10.32 12.08 14.30
C VAL A 161 10.30 11.16 15.53
N VAL A 162 9.56 10.06 15.44
CA VAL A 162 9.43 9.06 16.52
C VAL A 162 10.15 7.76 16.14
N SER A 163 11.09 7.33 16.97
CA SER A 163 11.89 6.10 16.79
C SER A 163 11.94 5.23 18.06
N ASP A 164 12.18 3.92 17.92
CA ASP A 164 12.44 3.04 19.07
C ASP A 164 13.83 3.33 19.69
N GLY A 165 14.07 2.91 20.92
CA GLY A 165 15.32 3.03 21.67
C GLY A 165 16.41 2.02 21.29
N ALA A 166 16.29 1.30 20.17
CA ALA A 166 17.32 0.38 19.68
C ALA A 166 18.66 1.10 19.43
N THR A 167 19.77 0.36 19.56
CA THR A 167 21.14 0.89 19.41
C THR A 167 21.40 1.53 18.03
N ILE A 168 20.75 1.01 16.99
CA ILE A 168 20.83 1.52 15.62
C ILE A 168 20.13 2.88 15.49
N ASN A 169 18.98 3.04 16.12
CA ASN A 169 18.25 4.31 16.17
C ASN A 169 19.00 5.36 17.02
N ARG A 170 19.78 4.93 18.02
CA ARG A 170 20.67 5.85 18.74
C ARG A 170 21.82 6.35 17.88
N LYS A 171 22.38 5.51 17.00
CA LYS A 171 23.35 5.98 15.98
C LYS A 171 22.71 6.99 15.02
N LEU A 172 21.46 6.77 14.60
CA LEU A 172 20.71 7.76 13.82
C LEU A 172 20.64 9.11 14.55
N TRP A 173 20.40 9.12 15.86
CA TRP A 173 20.33 10.36 16.65
C TRP A 173 21.67 11.10 16.66
N SER A 174 22.79 10.38 16.87
CA SER A 174 24.11 10.99 16.83
C SER A 174 24.45 11.57 15.45
N GLU A 175 24.08 10.89 14.36
CA GLU A 175 24.28 11.39 12.98
C GLU A 175 23.46 12.66 12.69
N LEU A 176 22.28 12.79 13.30
CA LEU A 176 21.44 13.99 13.20
C LEU A 176 21.85 15.10 14.19
N GLY A 177 22.88 14.89 15.01
CA GLY A 177 23.37 15.85 15.99
C GLY A 177 22.51 15.98 17.25
N VAL A 178 21.68 14.97 17.53
CA VAL A 178 20.77 14.89 18.68
C VAL A 178 21.47 14.13 19.79
N THR A 179 21.63 14.77 20.95
CA THR A 179 22.33 14.22 22.11
C THR A 179 21.48 14.36 23.37
N GLY A 180 21.33 13.27 24.12
CA GLY A 180 20.65 13.22 25.41
C GLY A 180 21.58 13.37 26.61
N GLU A 181 22.84 13.76 26.37
CA GLU A 181 23.84 13.93 27.41
C GLU A 181 23.48 15.10 28.34
N LYS A 182 23.79 14.91 29.63
CA LYS A 182 23.53 15.88 30.69
C LYS A 182 24.24 17.21 30.41
N GLY A 183 23.51 18.31 30.55
CA GLY A 183 24.04 19.67 30.35
C GLY A 183 24.07 20.16 28.90
N ASN A 184 23.91 19.28 27.89
CA ASN A 184 23.84 19.64 26.47
C ASN A 184 22.75 18.83 25.75
N ILE A 185 21.53 18.91 26.29
CA ILE A 185 20.37 18.23 25.69
C ILE A 185 20.05 18.94 24.38
N LYS A 186 20.37 18.29 23.26
CA LYS A 186 19.95 18.69 21.92
C LYS A 186 18.88 17.72 21.47
N ASN A 187 17.63 18.11 21.69
CA ASN A 187 16.45 17.32 21.33
C ASN A 187 15.94 17.60 19.91
N THR A 188 16.55 18.56 19.21
CA THR A 188 16.14 18.98 17.87
C THR A 188 17.29 18.99 16.87
N PHE A 189 16.97 18.76 15.60
CA PHE A 189 17.86 19.04 14.47
C PHE A 189 17.20 20.05 13.52
N LYS A 190 18.03 20.75 12.73
CA LYS A 190 17.54 21.77 11.78
C LYS A 190 16.81 21.11 10.63
N HIS A 191 15.69 21.69 10.23
CA HIS A 191 14.90 21.20 9.10
C HIS A 191 15.69 21.33 7.78
N PRO A 192 15.77 20.29 6.94
CA PRO A 192 16.63 20.25 5.75
C PRO A 192 16.29 21.31 4.69
N LEU A 193 15.02 21.73 4.61
CA LEU A 193 14.56 22.76 3.66
C LEU A 193 14.37 24.16 4.28
N ASN A 194 14.40 24.29 5.62
CA ASN A 194 14.07 25.55 6.28
C ASN A 194 14.90 25.75 7.54
N ASN A 195 15.93 26.57 7.46
CA ASN A 195 16.86 26.81 8.55
C ASN A 195 16.26 27.46 9.80
N LYS A 196 15.02 27.98 9.72
CA LYS A 196 14.31 28.58 10.86
C LYS A 196 13.47 27.58 11.66
N ARG A 197 13.24 26.36 11.14
CA ARG A 197 12.42 25.34 11.79
C ARG A 197 13.29 24.20 12.32
N ASN A 198 12.90 23.73 13.49
CA ASN A 198 13.53 22.61 14.17
C ASN A 198 12.56 21.41 14.17
N ILE A 199 13.12 20.22 14.00
CA ILE A 199 12.38 18.96 14.09
C ILE A 199 12.77 18.27 15.39
N TYR A 200 11.77 17.90 16.19
CA TYR A 200 11.97 17.25 17.47
C TYR A 200 12.14 15.74 17.33
N MET A 201 13.13 15.16 18.02
CA MET A 201 13.28 13.70 18.13
C MET A 201 12.56 13.19 19.36
N ILE A 202 11.80 12.11 19.20
CA ILE A 202 11.02 11.48 20.27
C ILE A 202 11.32 9.98 20.28
N SER A 203 11.63 9.41 21.44
CA SER A 203 11.70 7.96 21.60
C SER A 203 10.32 7.40 21.91
N ASP A 204 10.06 6.16 21.53
CA ASP A 204 8.80 5.53 21.92
C ASP A 204 8.66 5.35 23.44
N ALA A 205 7.72 6.09 24.04
CA ALA A 205 7.50 6.10 25.49
C ALA A 205 7.03 4.73 26.05
N PRO A 206 6.10 4.00 25.42
CA PRO A 206 5.76 2.62 25.78
C PRO A 206 6.98 1.69 25.86
N HIS A 207 7.86 1.71 24.85
CA HIS A 207 9.11 0.93 24.87
C HIS A 207 10.05 1.34 26.00
N LEU A 208 10.21 2.65 26.29
CA LEU A 208 11.00 3.13 27.43
C LEU A 208 10.48 2.58 28.78
N ILE A 209 9.17 2.61 29.01
CA ILE A 209 8.56 2.08 30.25
C ILE A 209 8.80 0.57 30.37
N LYS A 210 8.67 -0.19 29.28
CA LYS A 210 9.00 -1.63 29.25
C LYS A 210 10.47 -1.87 29.59
N ASN A 211 11.38 -1.07 29.06
CA ASN A 211 12.81 -1.19 29.33
C ASN A 211 13.14 -0.91 30.80
N ILE A 212 12.51 0.10 31.40
CA ILE A 212 12.65 0.39 32.85
C ILE A 212 12.16 -0.79 33.69
N ARG A 213 10.97 -1.34 33.39
CA ARG A 213 10.47 -2.54 34.09
C ARG A 213 11.40 -3.73 33.91
N ASN A 214 11.82 -4.02 32.68
CA ASN A 214 12.69 -5.16 32.38
C ASN A 214 14.05 -5.04 33.07
N ARG A 215 14.59 -3.81 33.16
CA ARG A 215 15.81 -3.51 33.90
C ARG A 215 15.65 -3.79 35.38
N LEU A 216 14.57 -3.30 35.98
CA LEU A 216 14.28 -3.49 37.40
C LEU A 216 14.05 -4.98 37.74
N PHE A 217 13.35 -5.71 36.88
CA PHE A 217 13.13 -7.15 37.03
C PHE A 217 14.43 -7.97 36.92
N ASN A 218 15.27 -7.70 35.92
CA ASN A 218 16.47 -8.49 35.66
C ASN A 218 17.59 -8.25 36.68
N LYS A 219 17.76 -7.01 37.15
CA LYS A 219 18.84 -6.64 38.10
C LYS A 219 18.38 -6.57 39.55
N LYS A 220 17.06 -6.67 39.81
CA LYS A 220 16.41 -6.75 41.13
C LYS A 220 16.67 -5.58 42.09
N GLY A 221 17.48 -4.60 41.73
CA GLY A 221 17.80 -3.43 42.54
C GLY A 221 18.23 -2.23 41.70
N LEU A 222 17.69 -1.07 42.01
CA LEU A 222 18.18 0.25 41.57
C LEU A 222 18.47 1.10 42.81
N ARG A 223 19.37 2.08 42.71
CA ARG A 223 19.74 2.96 43.83
C ARG A 223 19.81 4.40 43.36
N GLU A 224 19.11 5.30 44.06
CA GLU A 224 19.05 6.74 43.72
C GLU A 224 20.23 7.54 44.30
N SER A 225 20.70 7.17 45.50
CA SER A 225 21.80 7.79 46.25
C SER A 225 22.46 6.78 47.21
N VAL A 226 23.69 7.06 47.66
CA VAL A 226 24.38 6.24 48.68
C VAL A 226 23.62 6.22 50.00
N ASP A 227 22.91 7.28 50.35
CA ASP A 227 22.12 7.33 51.58
C ASP A 227 20.69 6.76 51.40
N SER A 228 20.29 6.47 50.15
CA SER A 228 18.95 5.94 49.84
C SER A 228 18.88 4.42 49.97
N ASN A 229 17.73 3.91 50.44
CA ASN A 229 17.44 2.47 50.41
C ASN A 229 17.25 1.97 48.95
N TYR A 230 17.61 0.71 48.73
CA TYR A 230 17.47 0.06 47.43
C TYR A 230 16.01 -0.01 46.95
N ILE A 231 15.77 0.39 45.70
CA ILE A 231 14.53 0.12 44.98
C ILE A 231 14.57 -1.34 44.53
N ARG A 232 13.88 -2.22 45.25
CA ARG A 232 13.90 -3.66 44.98
C ARG A 232 12.63 -4.15 44.32
N TRP A 233 12.78 -5.11 43.43
CA TRP A 233 11.62 -5.83 42.87
C TRP A 233 10.87 -6.63 43.93
N SER A 234 11.56 -7.11 44.97
CA SER A 234 10.98 -7.86 46.08
C SER A 234 9.89 -7.10 46.82
N HIS A 235 9.97 -5.77 46.91
CA HIS A 235 8.93 -4.97 47.55
C HIS A 235 7.57 -5.12 46.83
N TYR A 236 7.57 -5.22 45.49
CA TYR A 236 6.33 -5.46 44.73
C TYR A 236 5.81 -6.89 44.89
N GLU A 237 6.70 -7.87 44.98
CA GLU A 237 6.34 -9.28 45.24
C GLU A 237 5.71 -9.46 46.62
N GLU A 238 6.28 -8.80 47.63
CA GLU A 238 5.79 -8.82 49.00
C GLU A 238 4.43 -8.13 49.13
N VAL A 239 4.22 -6.96 48.51
CA VAL A 239 2.90 -6.31 48.50
C VAL A 239 1.83 -7.24 47.93
N HIS A 240 2.10 -7.87 46.78
CA HIS A 240 1.15 -8.79 46.15
C HIS A 240 0.94 -10.07 46.97
N LYS A 241 1.98 -10.60 47.62
CA LYS A 241 1.84 -11.76 48.52
C LYS A 241 0.93 -11.43 49.70
N ASN A 242 1.11 -10.26 50.32
CA ASN A 242 0.27 -9.82 51.44
C ASN A 242 -1.17 -9.53 51.02
N ASP A 243 -1.40 -8.99 49.81
CA ASP A 243 -2.76 -8.80 49.26
C ASP A 243 -3.45 -10.15 48.99
N LEU A 244 -2.71 -11.16 48.49
CA LEU A 244 -3.23 -12.52 48.34
C LEU A 244 -3.50 -13.23 49.67
N GLU A 245 -2.66 -13.04 50.68
CA GLU A 245 -2.91 -13.61 52.02
C GLU A 245 -4.18 -13.01 52.64
N ARG A 246 -4.48 -11.73 52.37
CA ARG A 246 -5.74 -11.08 52.76
C ARG A 246 -6.97 -11.64 52.03
N GLU A 247 -6.79 -12.19 50.83
CA GLU A 247 -7.84 -12.85 50.03
C GLU A 247 -8.46 -14.05 50.77
N SER A 248 -7.70 -14.69 51.67
CA SER A 248 -8.22 -15.76 52.54
C SER A 248 -9.25 -15.27 53.58
N ILE A 249 -9.34 -13.95 53.82
CA ILE A 249 -10.18 -13.31 54.84
C ILE A 249 -11.28 -12.42 54.21
N ALA A 250 -11.06 -11.83 53.03
CA ALA A 250 -12.06 -11.02 52.32
C ALA A 250 -11.89 -11.03 50.79
N THR A 251 -13.00 -11.02 50.05
CA THR A 251 -13.04 -11.06 48.56
C THR A 251 -12.68 -9.74 47.87
N SER A 252 -12.45 -8.66 48.61
CA SER A 252 -12.12 -7.33 48.08
C SER A 252 -10.62 -7.06 48.15
N ARG A 253 -9.95 -7.06 47.00
CA ARG A 253 -8.51 -6.77 46.87
C ARG A 253 -8.25 -5.27 46.79
N MET A 254 -7.14 -4.81 47.38
CA MET A 254 -6.73 -3.40 47.23
C MET A 254 -6.23 -3.12 45.82
N CYS A 255 -5.63 -4.11 45.14
CA CYS A 255 -5.18 -3.97 43.77
C CYS A 255 -5.62 -5.14 42.86
N PRO A 256 -6.89 -5.15 42.39
CA PRO A 256 -7.39 -6.23 41.55
C PRO A 256 -6.73 -6.29 40.17
N LYS A 257 -5.99 -5.24 39.77
CA LYS A 257 -5.37 -5.11 38.46
C LYS A 257 -4.04 -5.86 38.35
N ILE A 258 -3.36 -6.07 39.48
CA ILE A 258 -2.05 -6.74 39.53
C ILE A 258 -2.29 -8.24 39.70
N THR A 259 -1.48 -9.01 38.99
CA THR A 259 -1.55 -10.47 38.98
C THR A 259 -0.15 -11.02 38.96
N HIS A 260 0.01 -12.32 39.23
CA HIS A 260 1.30 -13.00 39.15
C HIS A 260 2.04 -12.76 37.81
N ARG A 261 1.33 -12.58 36.70
CA ARG A 261 1.91 -12.26 35.37
C ARG A 261 2.63 -10.90 35.31
N HIS A 262 2.30 -9.98 36.20
CA HIS A 262 2.98 -8.68 36.30
C HIS A 262 4.36 -8.81 36.96
N LEU A 263 4.45 -9.66 37.98
CA LEU A 263 5.62 -9.80 38.84
C LEU A 263 6.63 -10.82 38.31
N ALA A 264 6.13 -11.88 37.68
CA ALA A 264 6.92 -12.88 36.97
C ALA A 264 6.58 -12.87 35.47
N PRO A 265 7.05 -11.85 34.71
CA PRO A 265 6.74 -11.74 33.29
C PRO A 265 7.48 -12.81 32.48
N ASP A 266 6.71 -13.63 31.75
CA ASP A 266 7.21 -14.52 30.69
C ASP A 266 7.64 -13.70 29.45
N SER A 267 8.26 -14.37 28.47
CA SER A 267 8.76 -13.71 27.25
C SER A 267 7.69 -12.87 26.54
N PHE A 268 6.43 -13.32 26.52
CA PHE A 268 5.32 -12.58 25.93
C PHE A 268 4.83 -11.44 26.83
N SER A 269 4.72 -11.64 28.14
CA SER A 269 4.35 -10.56 29.09
C SER A 269 5.39 -9.44 29.14
N LYS A 270 6.67 -9.74 28.84
CA LYS A 270 7.71 -8.71 28.70
C LYS A 270 7.42 -7.72 27.56
N MET A 271 6.69 -8.12 26.52
CA MET A 271 6.33 -7.20 25.43
C MET A 271 5.05 -6.39 25.72
N ASN A 272 4.27 -6.79 26.72
CA ASN A 272 2.99 -6.16 27.03
C ASN A 272 3.16 -4.87 27.85
N VAL A 273 2.85 -3.73 27.23
CA VAL A 273 2.91 -2.38 27.82
C VAL A 273 1.91 -2.22 28.97
N LYS A 274 0.74 -2.85 28.87
CA LYS A 274 -0.31 -2.77 29.91
C LYS A 274 0.21 -3.29 31.25
N LEU A 275 0.91 -4.43 31.23
CA LEU A 275 1.48 -5.02 32.44
C LEU A 275 2.58 -4.12 33.03
N ALA A 276 3.37 -3.45 32.19
CA ALA A 276 4.41 -2.55 32.67
C ALA A 276 3.85 -1.27 33.31
N THR A 277 2.88 -0.64 32.66
CA THR A 277 2.25 0.61 33.13
C THR A 277 1.44 0.41 34.40
N GLN A 278 0.81 -0.76 34.60
CA GLN A 278 0.06 -1.06 35.81
C GLN A 278 0.95 -1.17 37.06
N ILE A 279 2.18 -1.66 36.91
CA ILE A 279 3.16 -1.74 38.02
C ILE A 279 3.56 -0.35 38.48
N PHE A 280 3.80 0.58 37.54
CA PHE A 280 4.18 1.96 37.87
C PHE A 280 2.99 2.90 38.13
N SER A 281 1.84 2.35 38.51
CA SER A 281 0.63 3.14 38.75
C SER A 281 0.64 3.80 40.13
N ASN A 282 -0.01 4.97 40.24
CA ASN A 282 -0.21 5.65 41.52
C ASN A 282 -0.96 4.76 42.54
N SER A 283 -1.81 3.84 42.07
CA SER A 283 -2.49 2.87 42.94
C SER A 283 -1.50 1.94 43.66
N MET A 284 -0.47 1.47 42.94
CA MET A 284 0.58 0.62 43.52
C MET A 284 1.43 1.39 44.55
N ALA A 285 1.76 2.66 44.26
CA ALA A 285 2.51 3.50 45.19
C ALA A 285 1.79 3.68 46.54
N LYS A 286 0.50 4.04 46.49
CA LYS A 286 -0.34 4.19 47.70
C LYS A 286 -0.50 2.89 48.48
N GLU A 287 -0.48 1.76 47.79
CA GLU A 287 -0.58 0.45 48.42
C GLU A 287 0.71 0.08 49.16
N ILE A 288 1.88 0.36 48.57
CA ILE A 288 3.18 0.24 49.26
C ILE A 288 3.16 1.09 50.54
N GLU A 289 2.65 2.32 50.46
CA GLU A 289 2.49 3.20 51.63
C GLU A 289 1.55 2.63 52.68
N TYR A 290 0.38 2.10 52.26
CA TYR A 290 -0.58 1.48 53.16
C TYR A 290 0.03 0.29 53.90
N TYR A 291 0.71 -0.62 53.19
CA TYR A 291 1.33 -1.79 53.81
C TYR A 291 2.50 -1.45 54.73
N ARG A 292 3.22 -0.36 54.44
CA ARG A 292 4.30 0.16 55.30
C ARG A 292 3.75 0.82 56.56
N CYS A 293 2.82 1.76 56.42
CA CYS A 293 2.40 2.63 57.51
C CYS A 293 1.26 2.05 58.37
N HIS A 294 0.30 1.34 57.74
CA HIS A 294 -0.91 0.87 58.43
C HIS A 294 -0.77 -0.56 58.94
N THR A 295 -0.32 -1.50 58.11
CA THR A 295 -0.11 -2.90 58.49
C THR A 295 1.28 -3.19 59.07
N LYS A 296 2.22 -2.24 58.98
CA LYS A 296 3.56 -2.27 59.60
C LYS A 296 4.33 -3.56 59.32
N ILE A 297 4.41 -3.95 58.05
CA ILE A 297 5.11 -5.17 57.64
C ILE A 297 6.62 -4.91 57.65
N LYS A 298 7.37 -5.69 58.45
CA LYS A 298 8.83 -5.54 58.63
C LYS A 298 9.61 -5.60 57.31
N SER A 299 9.14 -6.36 56.33
CA SER A 299 9.82 -6.51 55.04
C SER A 299 9.70 -5.26 54.15
N LEU A 300 8.67 -4.44 54.38
CA LEU A 300 8.39 -3.21 53.62
C LEU A 300 8.88 -1.93 54.31
N GLU A 301 9.56 -2.00 55.45
CA GLU A 301 10.07 -0.82 56.17
C GLU A 301 11.01 0.05 55.31
N LYS A 302 11.75 -0.57 54.37
CA LYS A 302 12.70 0.11 53.46
C LYS A 302 12.10 0.45 52.08
N SER A 303 10.78 0.38 51.92
CA SER A 303 10.10 0.54 50.62
C SER A 303 9.84 1.99 50.18
N GLU A 304 10.22 2.99 50.98
CA GLU A 304 9.95 4.42 50.72
C GLU A 304 10.45 4.90 49.35
N HIS A 305 11.68 4.53 48.98
CA HIS A 305 12.21 4.88 47.66
C HIS A 305 11.50 4.14 46.52
N THR A 306 10.96 2.94 46.76
CA THR A 306 10.17 2.21 45.75
C THR A 306 8.82 2.89 45.51
N GLN A 307 8.16 3.40 46.56
CA GLN A 307 6.97 4.24 46.44
C GLN A 307 7.29 5.51 45.64
N LEU A 308 8.31 6.25 46.08
CA LEU A 308 8.67 7.54 45.51
C LEU A 308 9.07 7.43 44.03
N PHE A 309 9.82 6.39 43.67
CA PHE A 309 10.12 6.05 42.28
C PHE A 309 8.85 5.81 41.45
N THR A 310 7.89 5.06 42.00
CA THR A 310 6.62 4.76 41.33
C THR A 310 5.76 6.01 41.12
N GLU A 311 5.72 6.91 42.11
CA GLU A 311 4.99 8.18 41.99
C GLU A 311 5.65 9.12 40.99
N ARG A 312 6.97 9.28 41.07
CA ARG A 312 7.74 10.17 40.18
C ARG A 312 7.56 9.81 38.72
N MET A 313 7.53 8.52 38.38
CA MET A 313 7.27 8.03 37.03
C MET A 313 5.94 8.49 36.42
N ASN A 314 4.97 8.96 37.23
CA ASN A 314 3.71 9.50 36.73
C ASN A 314 3.78 10.99 36.35
N VAL A 315 4.80 11.74 36.81
CA VAL A 315 4.91 13.19 36.60
C VAL A 315 6.15 13.53 35.77
N LEU A 316 5.94 13.95 34.52
CA LEU A 316 7.00 14.14 33.52
C LEU A 316 8.04 15.21 33.91
N GLU A 317 7.61 16.38 34.38
CA GLU A 317 8.53 17.49 34.70
C GLU A 317 9.43 17.17 35.90
N ASN A 318 8.84 16.60 36.95
CA ASN A 318 9.60 16.14 38.12
C ASN A 318 10.55 15.00 37.77
N THR A 319 10.18 14.14 36.80
CA THR A 319 11.04 13.04 36.33
C THR A 319 12.32 13.56 35.68
N LEU A 320 12.27 14.67 34.92
CA LEU A 320 13.45 15.21 34.25
C LEU A 320 14.48 15.73 35.26
N VAL A 321 14.05 16.57 36.20
CA VAL A 321 14.93 17.13 37.25
C VAL A 321 15.50 16.00 38.12
N TRP A 322 14.66 15.03 38.47
CA TRP A 322 15.09 13.88 39.27
C TRP A 322 16.11 13.01 38.52
N LEU A 323 15.88 12.72 37.24
CA LEU A 323 16.79 11.89 36.44
C LEU A 323 18.13 12.58 36.21
N ASP A 324 18.16 13.91 36.10
CA ASP A 324 19.40 14.67 36.10
C ASP A 324 20.17 14.51 37.42
N SER A 325 19.49 14.69 38.57
CA SER A 325 20.09 14.51 39.91
C SER A 325 20.60 13.07 40.14
N TRP A 326 19.88 12.09 39.60
CA TRP A 326 20.23 10.69 39.76
C TRP A 326 21.50 10.35 38.98
N GLU A 327 21.68 10.92 37.80
CA GLU A 327 22.90 10.72 37.02
C GLU A 327 24.10 11.52 37.60
N ASP A 328 23.90 12.67 38.26
CA ASP A 328 24.99 13.32 39.03
C ASP A 328 25.62 12.35 40.01
N ASN A 329 24.79 11.56 40.71
CA ASN A 329 25.27 10.61 41.70
C ASN A 329 26.07 9.46 41.08
N VAL A 330 25.84 9.14 39.79
CA VAL A 330 26.63 8.15 39.05
C VAL A 330 27.94 8.75 38.54
N LEU A 331 27.89 9.98 38.00
CA LEU A 331 29.06 10.70 37.51
C LEU A 331 30.05 11.05 38.63
N ASN A 332 29.54 11.36 39.82
CA ASN A 332 30.34 11.60 41.02
C ASN A 332 30.90 10.32 41.66
N HIS A 333 30.78 9.16 41.00
CA HIS A 333 31.19 7.83 41.48
C HIS A 333 30.55 7.37 42.80
N THR A 334 29.53 8.07 43.28
CA THR A 334 28.76 7.68 44.47
C THR A 334 27.97 6.38 44.22
N ILE A 335 27.51 6.12 42.98
CA ILE A 335 26.74 4.92 42.62
C ILE A 335 27.40 4.20 41.43
N PRO A 336 27.52 2.86 41.45
CA PRO A 336 28.03 2.12 40.29
C PRO A 336 27.03 2.16 39.12
N GLU A 337 27.53 2.22 37.87
CA GLU A 337 26.69 2.23 36.66
C GLU A 337 25.70 1.05 36.58
N VAL A 338 25.99 -0.05 37.27
CA VAL A 338 25.15 -1.25 37.34
C VAL A 338 23.84 -0.99 38.12
N GLU A 339 23.81 0.00 39.01
CA GLU A 339 22.64 0.36 39.82
C GLU A 339 21.80 1.49 39.18
N PHE A 340 22.21 1.98 38.00
CA PHE A 340 21.48 2.96 37.19
C PHE A 340 20.65 2.31 36.07
N LEU A 341 19.76 3.11 35.46
CA LEU A 341 19.11 2.77 34.20
C LEU A 341 20.17 2.55 33.10
N THR A 342 19.81 1.85 32.03
CA THR A 342 20.71 1.76 30.88
C THR A 342 20.88 3.15 30.28
N LYS A 343 22.13 3.56 29.97
CA LYS A 343 22.46 4.89 29.40
C LYS A 343 21.52 5.26 28.24
N SER A 344 21.29 4.33 27.31
CA SER A 344 20.37 4.49 26.18
C SER A 344 18.90 4.77 26.53
N THR A 345 18.42 4.24 27.66
CA THR A 345 17.04 4.45 28.16
C THR A 345 16.95 5.78 28.89
N ALA A 346 17.97 6.16 29.66
CA ALA A 346 18.04 7.45 30.35
C ALA A 346 18.12 8.61 29.35
N GLU A 347 19.02 8.56 28.38
CA GLU A 347 19.12 9.54 27.28
C GLU A 347 17.81 9.61 26.48
N GLY A 348 17.23 8.44 26.17
CA GLY A 348 15.95 8.36 25.47
C GLY A 348 14.82 9.03 26.23
N LEU A 349 14.73 8.80 27.53
CA LEU A 349 13.72 9.37 28.40
C LEU A 349 13.89 10.90 28.52
N ARG A 350 15.13 11.40 28.69
CA ARG A 350 15.40 12.84 28.73
C ARG A 350 14.98 13.55 27.46
N VAL A 351 15.45 13.07 26.30
CA VAL A 351 15.13 13.66 25.00
C VAL A 351 13.62 13.62 24.78
N THR A 352 12.96 12.51 25.09
CA THR A 352 11.52 12.35 24.91
C THR A 352 10.72 13.31 25.79
N ILE A 353 11.02 13.39 27.09
CA ILE A 353 10.31 14.29 28.02
C ILE A 353 10.49 15.75 27.56
N LYS A 354 11.74 16.14 27.28
CA LYS A 354 12.06 17.51 26.85
C LYS A 354 11.37 17.86 25.52
N SER A 355 11.45 16.98 24.52
CA SER A 355 10.77 17.14 23.23
C SER A 355 9.25 17.25 23.38
N VAL A 356 8.62 16.40 24.17
CA VAL A 356 7.16 16.45 24.35
C VAL A 356 6.72 17.74 25.04
N ILE A 357 7.47 18.21 26.04
CA ILE A 357 7.19 19.48 26.72
C ILE A 357 7.36 20.66 25.75
N ASP A 358 8.50 20.75 25.07
CA ASP A 358 8.82 21.86 24.17
C ASP A 358 7.85 21.91 22.98
N LEU A 359 7.54 20.76 22.39
CA LEU A 359 6.59 20.63 21.29
C LEU A 359 5.16 20.98 21.74
N SER A 360 4.77 20.61 22.97
CA SER A 360 3.47 20.98 23.53
C SER A 360 3.36 22.49 23.73
N LYS A 361 4.41 23.14 24.25
CA LYS A 361 4.45 24.60 24.37
C LYS A 361 4.35 25.29 23.02
N HIS A 362 5.13 24.82 22.04
CA HIS A 362 5.08 25.33 20.66
C HIS A 362 3.68 25.25 20.06
N PHE A 363 2.96 24.13 20.24
CA PHE A 363 1.60 24.01 19.72
C PHE A 363 0.57 24.88 20.44
N LEU A 364 0.67 25.01 21.77
CA LEU A 364 -0.26 25.80 22.56
C LEU A 364 -0.05 27.30 22.37
N GLU A 365 1.21 27.76 22.34
CA GLU A 365 1.58 29.18 22.31
C GLU A 365 1.70 29.74 20.89
N GLU A 366 2.41 29.04 19.98
CA GLU A 366 2.72 29.57 18.65
C GLU A 366 1.70 29.15 17.58
N CYS A 367 1.17 27.93 17.66
CA CYS A 367 0.22 27.41 16.67
C CYS A 367 -1.25 27.58 17.08
N GLY A 368 -1.55 28.03 18.31
CA GLY A 368 -2.90 28.31 18.79
C GLY A 368 -3.80 27.08 19.00
N PHE A 369 -3.22 25.90 19.26
CA PHE A 369 -4.00 24.70 19.60
C PHE A 369 -4.60 24.81 21.01
N LYS A 370 -5.84 24.31 21.19
CA LYS A 370 -6.52 24.32 22.51
C LYS A 370 -5.96 23.28 23.48
N TYR A 371 -5.53 22.14 22.95
CA TYR A 371 -4.97 21.03 23.71
C TYR A 371 -4.08 20.18 22.81
N VAL A 372 -3.15 19.43 23.41
CA VAL A 372 -2.21 18.55 22.69
C VAL A 372 -2.43 17.11 23.16
N LEU A 373 -2.58 16.20 22.20
CA LEU A 373 -2.73 14.76 22.48
C LEU A 373 -1.35 14.07 22.37
N SER A 374 -0.65 13.96 23.49
CA SER A 374 0.64 13.26 23.56
C SER A 374 0.56 11.78 23.15
N SER A 375 -0.62 11.16 23.24
CA SER A 375 -0.86 9.79 22.77
C SER A 375 -0.70 9.60 21.25
N LYS A 376 -0.61 10.69 20.47
CA LYS A 376 -0.32 10.64 19.03
C LYS A 376 1.18 10.73 18.72
N MET A 377 2.02 10.95 19.75
CA MET A 377 3.48 11.10 19.63
C MET A 377 4.20 9.80 20.02
N ASN A 378 3.69 8.67 19.55
CA ASN A 378 4.22 7.34 19.84
C ASN A 378 4.13 6.41 18.61
N GLN A 379 4.71 5.22 18.71
CA GLN A 379 4.75 4.25 17.60
C GLN A 379 3.55 3.31 17.55
N ASP A 380 2.63 3.36 18.52
CA ASP A 380 1.50 2.43 18.63
C ASP A 380 0.66 2.33 17.34
N ARG A 381 0.50 3.42 16.61
CA ARG A 381 -0.26 3.44 15.34
C ARG A 381 0.42 2.64 14.24
N LEU A 382 1.75 2.61 14.24
CA LEU A 382 2.54 1.79 13.32
C LEU A 382 2.50 0.31 13.73
N GLU A 383 2.58 0.00 15.03
CA GLU A 383 2.41 -1.39 15.52
C GLU A 383 0.99 -1.93 15.25
N GLN A 384 -0.04 -1.09 15.38
CA GLN A 384 -1.41 -1.43 14.96
C GLN A 384 -1.49 -1.71 13.46
N PHE A 385 -0.77 -0.95 12.64
CA PHE A 385 -0.67 -1.20 11.21
C PHE A 385 -0.01 -2.56 10.92
N PHE A 386 1.11 -2.89 11.58
CA PHE A 386 1.73 -4.22 11.46
C PHE A 386 0.79 -5.34 11.85
N SER A 387 0.03 -5.16 12.93
CA SER A 387 -1.00 -6.11 13.36
C SER A 387 -2.11 -6.27 12.33
N MET A 388 -2.55 -5.16 11.70
CA MET A 388 -3.52 -5.20 10.61
C MET A 388 -2.98 -5.93 9.38
N ALA A 389 -1.72 -5.70 9.01
CA ALA A 389 -1.07 -6.37 7.89
C ALA A 389 -0.96 -7.89 8.11
N ARG A 390 -0.57 -8.33 9.32
CA ARG A 390 -0.53 -9.76 9.71
C ARG A 390 -1.93 -10.39 9.72
N ARG A 391 -2.93 -9.68 10.21
CA ARG A 391 -4.33 -10.17 10.20
C ARG A 391 -4.90 -10.28 8.79
N ALA A 392 -4.48 -9.42 7.87
CA ALA A 392 -4.93 -9.48 6.48
C ALA A 392 -4.43 -10.74 5.74
N THR A 393 -3.35 -11.37 6.22
CA THR A 393 -2.83 -12.64 5.68
C THR A 393 -3.47 -13.89 6.30
N GLY A 394 -4.52 -13.72 7.12
CA GLY A 394 -5.31 -14.82 7.68
C GLY A 394 -4.48 -15.67 8.68
N PRO A 395 -4.35 -16.99 8.49
CA PRO A 395 -3.58 -17.85 9.38
C PRO A 395 -2.05 -17.71 9.22
N ASN A 396 -1.58 -16.93 8.23
CA ASN A 396 -0.15 -16.70 8.05
C ASN A 396 0.30 -15.50 8.91
N ASP A 397 0.62 -15.78 10.18
CA ASP A 397 1.08 -14.76 11.15
C ASP A 397 2.40 -14.09 10.75
N HIS A 398 3.19 -14.76 9.90
CA HIS A 398 4.47 -14.26 9.40
C HIS A 398 4.43 -14.06 7.88
N PRO A 399 3.99 -12.87 7.39
CA PRO A 399 3.89 -12.61 5.96
C PRO A 399 5.28 -12.65 5.31
N SER A 400 5.34 -13.17 4.09
CA SER A 400 6.55 -13.02 3.29
C SER A 400 6.70 -11.60 2.76
N CYS A 401 7.91 -11.17 2.46
CA CYS A 401 8.18 -9.82 1.93
C CYS A 401 7.27 -9.44 0.73
N PRO A 402 7.13 -10.26 -0.33
CA PRO A 402 6.22 -9.95 -1.44
C PRO A 402 4.76 -9.80 -1.01
N THR A 403 4.29 -10.68 -0.12
CA THR A 403 2.91 -10.63 0.41
C THR A 403 2.70 -9.37 1.25
N PHE A 404 3.68 -9.02 2.08
CA PHE A 404 3.62 -7.82 2.92
C PHE A 404 3.55 -6.56 2.06
N VAL A 405 4.38 -6.43 1.02
CA VAL A 405 4.36 -5.29 0.08
C VAL A 405 3.01 -5.19 -0.64
N GLN A 406 2.39 -6.31 -1.02
CA GLN A 406 1.06 -6.32 -1.63
C GLN A 406 -0.05 -5.87 -0.65
N VAL A 407 -0.04 -6.41 0.57
CA VAL A 407 -1.01 -6.03 1.63
C VAL A 407 -0.84 -4.57 2.01
N TYR A 408 0.41 -4.11 2.14
CA TYR A 408 0.79 -2.74 2.36
C TYR A 408 0.13 -1.81 1.34
N LYS A 409 0.31 -2.08 0.05
CA LYS A 409 -0.28 -1.30 -1.04
C LYS A 409 -1.81 -1.22 -0.94
N LEU A 410 -2.47 -2.35 -0.67
CA LEU A 410 -3.93 -2.38 -0.52
C LEU A 410 -4.37 -1.49 0.63
N LEU A 411 -3.67 -1.54 1.77
CA LEU A 411 -3.98 -0.74 2.95
C LEU A 411 -3.67 0.75 2.74
N SER A 412 -2.58 1.09 2.04
CA SER A 412 -2.24 2.49 1.71
C SER A 412 -3.34 3.13 0.87
N VAL A 413 -3.74 2.48 -0.22
CA VAL A 413 -4.82 2.99 -1.10
C VAL A 413 -6.16 3.01 -0.36
N TYR A 414 -6.46 1.94 0.38
CA TYR A 414 -7.68 1.87 1.17
C TYR A 414 -7.78 2.99 2.21
N SER A 415 -6.68 3.33 2.90
CA SER A 415 -6.65 4.39 3.91
C SER A 415 -6.90 5.79 3.33
N ILE A 416 -6.50 6.00 2.07
CA ILE A 416 -6.74 7.25 1.35
C ILE A 416 -8.22 7.38 0.98
N ILE A 417 -8.85 6.28 0.55
CA ILE A 417 -10.24 6.21 0.09
C ILE A 417 -11.26 6.16 1.25
N LYS A 418 -10.92 5.48 2.35
CA LYS A 418 -11.89 5.17 3.41
C LYS A 418 -12.32 6.43 4.16
N SER A 419 -13.63 6.61 4.31
CA SER A 419 -14.21 7.60 5.22
C SER A 419 -13.99 7.21 6.70
N PRO A 420 -13.93 8.20 7.63
CA PRO A 420 -13.83 7.91 9.05
C PRO A 420 -15.01 7.07 9.56
N LYS A 421 -14.73 6.15 10.49
CA LYS A 421 -15.63 5.07 10.96
C LYS A 421 -16.80 5.51 11.86
N SER A 422 -16.90 6.77 12.27
CA SER A 422 -17.98 7.23 13.15
C SER A 422 -18.91 8.18 12.41
N GLY A 423 -20.01 7.62 11.92
CA GLY A 423 -21.13 8.35 11.35
C GLY A 423 -22.23 7.36 11.02
N ASN A 424 -22.97 6.89 12.03
CA ASN A 424 -24.37 6.53 11.82
C ASN A 424 -25.14 7.84 11.61
N CYS A 425 -24.87 8.51 10.50
CA CYS A 425 -25.57 9.71 10.09
C CYS A 425 -25.94 9.53 8.63
N THR A 426 -27.24 9.58 8.40
CA THR A 426 -27.87 9.97 7.15
C THR A 426 -27.00 10.98 6.39
N ILE A 427 -26.89 10.78 5.07
CA ILE A 427 -26.21 11.64 4.10
C ILE A 427 -26.62 13.09 4.35
N SER A 428 -25.83 13.81 5.15
CA SER A 428 -26.07 15.23 5.45
C SER A 428 -24.79 15.97 5.83
N ASP A 429 -23.62 15.47 5.41
CA ASP A 429 -22.39 16.25 5.37
C ASP A 429 -21.64 15.98 4.05
N LEU A 430 -21.84 16.88 3.09
CA LEU A 430 -21.08 17.01 1.84
C LEU A 430 -19.67 17.60 2.07
N THR A 431 -19.22 17.71 3.31
CA THR A 431 -18.05 18.49 3.74
C THR A 431 -16.87 17.63 4.19
N GLN A 432 -16.84 16.34 3.85
CA GLN A 432 -15.63 15.53 4.00
C GLN A 432 -14.95 15.33 2.64
N PRO A 433 -13.62 15.54 2.53
CA PRO A 433 -12.96 15.49 1.26
C PRO A 433 -12.86 14.06 0.77
N LYS A 434 -13.60 13.75 -0.29
CA LYS A 434 -13.64 12.43 -0.89
C LYS A 434 -12.68 12.41 -2.08
N LEU A 435 -11.51 11.81 -1.90
CA LEU A 435 -10.73 11.31 -3.04
C LEU A 435 -11.55 10.21 -3.70
N THR A 436 -11.90 10.40 -4.97
CA THR A 436 -12.72 9.45 -5.71
C THR A 436 -11.85 8.43 -6.44
N LEU A 437 -12.43 7.28 -6.82
CA LEU A 437 -11.74 6.30 -7.68
C LEU A 437 -11.28 6.91 -9.02
N LYS A 438 -11.90 8.03 -9.45
CA LYS A 438 -11.45 8.80 -10.62
C LYS A 438 -10.08 9.44 -10.38
N ASP A 439 -9.85 10.04 -9.21
CA ASP A 439 -8.55 10.61 -8.86
C ASP A 439 -7.43 9.58 -8.89
N ILE A 440 -7.70 8.35 -8.44
CA ILE A 440 -6.74 7.25 -8.47
C ILE A 440 -6.44 6.85 -9.92
N LYS A 441 -7.47 6.75 -10.77
CA LYS A 441 -7.26 6.51 -12.20
C LYS A 441 -6.40 7.62 -12.77
N ASP A 442 -6.75 8.88 -12.59
CA ASP A 442 -6.02 10.02 -13.17
C ASP A 442 -4.55 10.12 -12.72
N VAL A 443 -4.21 9.58 -11.55
CA VAL A 443 -2.82 9.55 -11.07
C VAL A 443 -2.06 8.35 -11.63
N PHE A 444 -2.61 7.14 -11.51
CA PHE A 444 -1.91 5.91 -11.90
C PHE A 444 -1.95 5.62 -13.41
N ASN A 445 -2.87 6.22 -14.14
CA ASN A 445 -3.01 6.04 -15.59
C ASN A 445 -2.12 7.01 -16.41
N LYS A 446 -1.38 7.93 -15.80
CA LYS A 446 -0.55 8.88 -16.57
C LYS A 446 0.59 8.22 -17.34
N ASN A 447 0.97 7.00 -16.96
CA ASN A 447 2.10 6.31 -17.57
C ASN A 447 1.58 5.13 -18.41
N ASP A 448 1.62 5.32 -19.73
CA ASP A 448 1.95 4.33 -20.77
C ASP A 448 0.89 3.63 -21.65
N ILE A 449 -0.42 3.90 -21.60
CA ILE A 449 -1.37 3.31 -22.60
C ILE A 449 -2.46 4.27 -23.13
N LEU A 450 -2.55 5.51 -22.64
CA LEU A 450 -3.76 6.34 -22.85
C LEU A 450 -3.87 7.26 -24.06
N PRO A 451 -2.84 7.66 -24.82
CA PRO A 451 -3.10 8.49 -25.99
C PRO A 451 -3.95 7.75 -27.01
N GLU A 452 -3.59 6.50 -27.33
CA GLU A 452 -4.17 5.78 -28.46
C GLU A 452 -5.59 5.26 -28.17
N ARG A 453 -5.84 4.73 -26.96
CA ARG A 453 -7.17 4.24 -26.58
C ARG A 453 -8.18 5.37 -26.42
N GLN A 454 -7.77 6.49 -25.83
CA GLN A 454 -8.65 7.65 -25.64
C GLN A 454 -8.97 8.31 -26.98
N LEU A 455 -7.99 8.41 -27.89
CA LEU A 455 -8.20 8.85 -29.27
C LEU A 455 -9.16 7.93 -30.03
N LYS A 456 -8.99 6.61 -29.97
CA LYS A 456 -9.89 5.63 -30.60
C LYS A 456 -11.32 5.72 -30.05
N ILE A 457 -11.48 5.92 -28.74
CA ILE A 457 -12.80 6.08 -28.11
C ILE A 457 -13.45 7.42 -28.51
N ASN A 458 -12.68 8.51 -28.58
CA ASN A 458 -13.22 9.81 -29.00
C ASN A 458 -13.59 9.79 -30.49
N HIS A 459 -12.79 9.16 -31.34
CA HIS A 459 -13.09 8.95 -32.76
C HIS A 459 -14.35 8.08 -32.96
N LEU A 460 -14.55 7.06 -32.11
CA LEU A 460 -15.78 6.26 -32.11
C LEU A 460 -17.01 7.09 -31.72
N LYS A 461 -16.88 7.97 -30.72
CA LYS A 461 -17.97 8.85 -30.31
C LYS A 461 -18.36 9.83 -31.41
N GLU A 462 -17.38 10.48 -32.06
CA GLU A 462 -17.65 11.36 -33.20
C GLU A 462 -18.35 10.62 -34.35
N ARG A 463 -17.93 9.37 -34.65
CA ARG A 463 -18.60 8.56 -35.67
C ARG A 463 -20.02 8.13 -35.28
N LEU A 464 -20.25 7.80 -34.01
CA LEU A 464 -21.59 7.49 -33.49
C LEU A 464 -22.51 8.72 -33.52
N ASP A 465 -21.97 9.90 -33.22
CA ASP A 465 -22.74 11.14 -33.31
C ASP A 465 -23.09 11.47 -34.79
N THR A 466 -22.20 11.17 -35.75
CA THR A 466 -22.53 11.32 -37.19
C THR A 466 -23.61 10.35 -37.68
N LEU A 467 -23.75 9.15 -37.09
CA LEU A 467 -24.82 8.20 -37.42
C LEU A 467 -26.21 8.72 -37.05
N ILE A 468 -26.31 9.52 -35.98
CA ILE A 468 -27.59 10.10 -35.56
C ILE A 468 -28.03 11.19 -36.55
N THR A 469 -27.07 11.84 -37.23
CA THR A 469 -27.33 12.91 -38.19
C THR A 469 -27.45 12.46 -39.65
N GLN A 470 -26.86 11.32 -40.00
CA GLN A 470 -26.88 10.74 -41.35
C GLN A 470 -27.13 9.24 -41.19
N ASP A 471 -28.31 8.77 -41.60
CA ASP A 471 -28.74 7.36 -41.59
C ASP A 471 -27.76 6.47 -42.39
N ILE A 472 -26.64 6.09 -41.77
CA ILE A 472 -25.65 5.18 -42.33
C ILE A 472 -25.75 3.85 -41.57
N GLU A 473 -25.72 2.73 -42.29
CA GLU A 473 -25.79 1.38 -41.72
C GLU A 473 -24.62 1.11 -40.74
N ILE A 474 -24.95 0.43 -39.63
CA ILE A 474 -24.08 0.16 -38.47
C ILE A 474 -22.77 -0.55 -38.87
N ASP A 475 -22.81 -1.34 -39.95
CA ASP A 475 -21.68 -2.14 -40.42
C ASP A 475 -20.51 -1.29 -40.95
N ASN A 476 -20.79 -0.07 -41.45
CA ASN A 476 -19.75 0.84 -41.95
C ASN A 476 -18.90 1.47 -40.82
N VAL A 477 -19.34 1.38 -39.56
CA VAL A 477 -18.63 1.96 -38.40
C VAL A 477 -17.42 1.10 -38.01
N PHE A 478 -17.53 -0.21 -38.20
CA PHE A 478 -16.52 -1.18 -37.74
C PHE A 478 -15.55 -1.61 -38.83
N GLN A 479 -15.84 -1.34 -40.10
CA GLN A 479 -15.17 -2.00 -41.21
C GLN A 479 -13.84 -1.39 -41.65
N GLU A 480 -13.52 -0.11 -41.38
CA GLU A 480 -12.35 0.46 -42.08
C GLU A 480 -11.07 0.68 -41.27
N ASP A 481 -11.08 1.18 -40.02
CA ASP A 481 -9.81 1.67 -39.43
C ASP A 481 -9.52 1.39 -37.94
N ILE A 482 -10.44 0.83 -37.15
CA ILE A 482 -10.26 0.81 -35.68
C ILE A 482 -9.68 -0.51 -35.14
N PHE A 483 -9.86 -1.63 -35.85
CA PHE A 483 -9.56 -2.98 -35.33
C PHE A 483 -8.61 -3.83 -36.19
N ARG A 484 -7.95 -3.28 -37.21
CA ARG A 484 -7.06 -4.06 -38.12
C ARG A 484 -5.96 -4.86 -37.43
N ASN A 485 -5.59 -4.56 -36.18
CA ASN A 485 -4.50 -5.24 -35.48
C ASN A 485 -4.94 -6.38 -34.54
N HIS A 486 -6.25 -6.65 -34.40
CA HIS A 486 -6.75 -7.82 -33.68
C HIS A 486 -7.89 -8.48 -34.44
N ASP A 487 -7.53 -9.51 -35.23
CA ASP A 487 -8.44 -10.37 -36.00
C ASP A 487 -9.39 -11.15 -35.09
N TYR A 488 -10.57 -10.60 -34.84
CA TYR A 488 -11.72 -11.34 -34.34
C TYR A 488 -12.76 -11.64 -35.43
N TYR A 489 -12.52 -11.21 -36.67
CA TYR A 489 -13.38 -11.51 -37.80
C TYR A 489 -12.95 -12.82 -38.46
N LYS A 490 -13.73 -13.89 -38.29
CA LYS A 490 -13.60 -15.07 -39.14
C LYS A 490 -14.43 -14.81 -40.40
N SER A 491 -13.78 -14.76 -41.56
CA SER A 491 -14.49 -14.67 -42.83
C SER A 491 -15.44 -15.86 -43.01
N ASP A 492 -16.58 -15.60 -43.65
CA ASP A 492 -17.61 -16.60 -43.88
C ASP A 492 -17.10 -17.72 -44.80
N THR A 493 -17.60 -18.94 -44.63
CA THR A 493 -17.09 -20.11 -45.37
C THR A 493 -17.19 -19.95 -46.89
N GLU A 494 -18.20 -19.22 -47.36
CA GLU A 494 -18.41 -18.91 -48.78
C GLU A 494 -17.29 -18.04 -49.34
N SER A 495 -16.84 -17.03 -48.59
CA SER A 495 -15.77 -16.11 -49.02
C SER A 495 -14.42 -16.83 -49.14
N CYS A 496 -14.15 -17.81 -48.27
CA CYS A 496 -12.97 -18.66 -48.35
C CYS A 496 -12.98 -19.60 -49.56
N VAL A 497 -14.15 -20.13 -49.93
CA VAL A 497 -14.31 -20.98 -51.13
C VAL A 497 -14.15 -20.13 -52.40
N LEU A 498 -14.76 -18.94 -52.43
CA LEU A 498 -14.64 -18.02 -53.56
C LEU A 498 -13.19 -17.59 -53.76
N ASN A 499 -12.42 -17.33 -52.71
CA ASN A 499 -11.01 -16.99 -52.84
C ASN A 499 -10.17 -18.13 -53.46
N TYR A 500 -10.48 -19.38 -53.10
CA TYR A 500 -9.86 -20.55 -53.72
C TYR A 500 -10.19 -20.68 -55.22
N ILE A 501 -11.45 -20.43 -55.60
CA ILE A 501 -11.88 -20.40 -57.02
C ILE A 501 -11.20 -19.25 -57.76
N CYS A 502 -11.13 -18.06 -57.16
CA CYS A 502 -10.45 -16.89 -57.71
C CYS A 502 -8.97 -17.18 -57.99
N GLY A 503 -8.29 -17.93 -57.12
CA GLY A 503 -6.92 -18.40 -57.34
C GLY A 503 -6.79 -19.32 -58.56
N TYR A 504 -7.76 -20.21 -58.80
CA TYR A 504 -7.79 -21.05 -60.00
C TYR A 504 -8.04 -20.25 -61.28
N VAL A 505 -9.01 -19.33 -61.26
CA VAL A 505 -9.32 -18.45 -62.40
C VAL A 505 -8.11 -17.58 -62.73
N SER A 506 -7.45 -17.00 -61.73
CA SER A 506 -6.23 -16.21 -61.90
C SER A 506 -5.09 -17.04 -62.52
N LYS A 507 -4.97 -18.33 -62.14
CA LYS A 507 -3.99 -19.26 -62.74
C LYS A 507 -4.30 -19.56 -64.21
N TYR A 508 -5.58 -19.64 -64.58
CA TYR A 508 -5.99 -19.85 -65.96
C TYR A 508 -5.74 -18.59 -66.82
N ILE A 509 -6.15 -17.42 -66.34
CA ILE A 509 -5.95 -16.13 -67.01
C ILE A 509 -4.44 -15.87 -67.24
N ASN A 510 -3.59 -16.20 -66.27
CA ASN A 510 -2.14 -16.03 -66.38
C ASN A 510 -1.49 -16.87 -67.50
N LYS A 511 -2.14 -17.95 -67.98
CA LYS A 511 -1.63 -18.71 -69.14
C LYS A 511 -1.85 -17.98 -70.48
N HIS A 512 -2.81 -17.06 -70.53
CA HIS A 512 -3.22 -16.37 -71.76
C HIS A 512 -2.71 -14.93 -71.86
N ILE A 513 -2.25 -14.34 -70.74
CA ILE A 513 -1.68 -12.98 -70.71
C ILE A 513 -0.16 -13.02 -70.92
N LYS A 514 0.34 -12.25 -71.90
CA LYS A 514 1.79 -12.12 -72.20
C LYS A 514 2.44 -10.85 -71.61
N CYS A 515 1.65 -9.86 -71.20
CA CYS A 515 2.15 -8.60 -70.63
C CYS A 515 2.54 -8.74 -69.14
N SER A 516 3.75 -8.32 -68.77
CA SER A 516 4.29 -8.43 -67.41
C SER A 516 3.54 -7.60 -66.37
N ASP A 517 2.95 -6.46 -66.77
CA ASP A 517 2.25 -5.58 -65.85
C ASP A 517 0.82 -6.07 -65.58
N CYS A 518 0.16 -6.63 -66.59
CA CYS A 518 -1.10 -7.36 -66.43
C CYS A 518 -0.95 -8.62 -65.56
N GLN A 519 0.18 -9.33 -65.65
CA GLN A 519 0.47 -10.47 -64.78
C GLN A 519 0.62 -10.06 -63.30
N LYS A 520 1.22 -8.89 -63.02
CA LYS A 520 1.33 -8.32 -61.66
C LYS A 520 0.01 -7.74 -61.14
N ALA A 521 -0.87 -7.28 -62.03
CA ALA A 521 -2.19 -6.81 -61.64
C ALA A 521 -3.12 -7.98 -61.23
N VAL A 522 -2.95 -9.15 -61.86
CA VAL A 522 -3.76 -10.35 -61.60
C VAL A 522 -3.28 -11.12 -60.36
N MET A 523 -1.98 -11.12 -60.09
CA MET A 523 -1.38 -11.85 -58.96
C MET A 523 -0.76 -10.90 -57.94
N ASN A 524 -0.94 -11.18 -56.65
CA ASN A 524 -0.11 -10.51 -55.64
C ASN A 524 1.31 -11.09 -55.75
N CYS A 525 2.30 -10.27 -56.10
CA CYS A 525 3.66 -10.73 -56.33
C CYS A 525 4.28 -11.32 -55.04
N GLN A 526 4.69 -12.59 -55.13
CA GLN A 526 5.76 -13.23 -54.35
C GLN A 526 5.52 -13.61 -52.87
N THR A 527 4.33 -14.06 -52.47
CA THR A 527 4.23 -14.85 -51.23
C THR A 527 3.37 -16.10 -51.42
N SER A 528 3.89 -17.25 -50.95
CA SER A 528 3.16 -18.52 -50.83
C SER A 528 2.10 -18.51 -49.71
N PHE A 529 1.84 -17.32 -49.15
CA PHE A 529 1.02 -17.10 -47.97
C PHE A 529 0.43 -15.69 -48.02
N CYS A 530 -0.87 -15.57 -47.76
CA CYS A 530 -1.57 -14.30 -47.65
C CYS A 530 -2.23 -14.20 -46.28
N ASP A 531 -1.99 -13.10 -45.55
CA ASP A 531 -2.50 -12.85 -44.19
C ASP A 531 -4.00 -12.46 -44.15
N ILE A 532 -4.68 -12.46 -45.30
CA ILE A 532 -6.10 -12.15 -45.41
C ILE A 532 -6.93 -13.35 -44.92
N THR A 533 -7.96 -13.11 -44.10
CA THR A 533 -8.81 -14.15 -43.49
C THR A 533 -9.47 -15.08 -44.52
N GLU A 534 -9.83 -14.53 -45.67
CA GLU A 534 -10.46 -15.20 -46.81
C GLU A 534 -9.48 -16.15 -47.52
N ALA A 535 -8.16 -15.99 -47.35
CA ALA A 535 -7.14 -16.83 -47.98
C ALA A 535 -6.81 -18.09 -47.17
N THR A 536 -7.42 -18.25 -45.99
CA THR A 536 -7.19 -19.37 -45.05
C THR A 536 -7.33 -20.74 -45.72
N LEU A 537 -8.38 -20.97 -46.51
CA LEU A 537 -8.59 -22.23 -47.23
C LEU A 537 -7.49 -22.50 -48.27
N THR A 538 -7.08 -21.46 -49.02
CA THR A 538 -6.03 -21.54 -50.04
C THR A 538 -4.67 -21.81 -49.39
N ASN A 539 -4.37 -21.17 -48.25
CA ASN A 539 -3.16 -21.40 -47.46
C ASN A 539 -3.09 -22.85 -46.95
N ILE A 540 -4.19 -23.40 -46.41
CA ILE A 540 -4.23 -24.78 -45.91
C ILE A 540 -4.05 -25.81 -47.03
N LYS A 541 -4.64 -25.59 -48.20
CA LYS A 541 -4.57 -26.54 -49.33
C LYS A 541 -3.30 -26.40 -50.18
N SER A 542 -2.57 -25.29 -50.07
CA SER A 542 -1.37 -25.05 -50.88
C SER A 542 -0.19 -25.91 -50.43
N ARG A 543 0.44 -26.61 -51.38
CA ARG A 543 1.79 -27.21 -51.23
C ARG A 543 2.85 -26.40 -51.97
N GLY A 544 2.68 -25.08 -52.05
CA GLY A 544 3.59 -24.15 -52.72
C GLY A 544 3.28 -23.84 -54.20
N GLY A 545 2.15 -24.33 -54.74
CA GLY A 545 1.77 -24.15 -56.16
C GLY A 545 0.42 -23.47 -56.42
N SER A 546 -0.27 -23.02 -55.36
CA SER A 546 -1.53 -22.27 -55.43
C SER A 546 -1.24 -20.77 -55.53
N ILE A 547 -2.01 -20.06 -56.36
CA ILE A 547 -1.83 -18.63 -56.60
C ILE A 547 -2.86 -17.86 -55.76
N HIS A 548 -2.41 -16.81 -55.08
CA HIS A 548 -3.29 -15.88 -54.38
C HIS A 548 -3.74 -14.77 -55.34
N PRO A 549 -5.06 -14.64 -55.58
CA PRO A 549 -5.59 -13.60 -56.45
C PRO A 549 -5.41 -12.22 -55.81
N ASN A 550 -5.31 -11.18 -56.64
CA ASN A 550 -5.36 -9.81 -56.16
C ASN A 550 -6.77 -9.46 -55.61
N MET A 551 -6.83 -8.56 -54.63
CA MET A 551 -8.08 -8.11 -53.99
C MET A 551 -9.10 -7.55 -55.01
N PHE A 552 -8.61 -6.95 -56.10
CA PHE A 552 -9.47 -6.47 -57.19
C PHE A 552 -10.22 -7.59 -57.92
N ILE A 553 -9.54 -8.70 -58.23
CA ILE A 553 -10.16 -9.85 -58.91
C ILE A 553 -11.12 -10.58 -57.97
N PHE A 554 -10.74 -10.68 -56.69
CA PHE A 554 -11.61 -11.24 -55.67
C PHE A 554 -12.93 -10.46 -55.57
N ASN A 555 -12.87 -9.13 -55.46
CA ASN A 555 -14.08 -8.29 -55.41
C ASN A 555 -14.93 -8.37 -56.67
N LEU A 556 -14.31 -8.50 -57.85
CA LEU A 556 -15.01 -8.67 -59.11
C LEU A 556 -15.80 -9.99 -59.13
N LEU A 557 -15.16 -11.10 -58.79
CA LEU A 557 -15.79 -12.42 -58.78
C LEU A 557 -16.83 -12.57 -57.66
N MET A 558 -16.63 -11.94 -56.50
CA MET A 558 -17.65 -11.85 -55.44
C MET A 558 -18.94 -11.16 -55.94
N ASN A 559 -18.81 -10.11 -56.75
CA ASN A 559 -19.97 -9.42 -57.32
C ASN A 559 -20.66 -10.22 -58.42
N VAL A 560 -19.90 -10.97 -59.22
CA VAL A 560 -20.45 -11.92 -60.20
C VAL A 560 -21.23 -13.01 -59.47
N GLU A 561 -20.68 -13.61 -58.42
CA GLU A 561 -21.36 -14.66 -57.64
C GLU A 561 -22.66 -14.15 -57.01
N LYS A 562 -22.64 -12.94 -56.42
CA LYS A 562 -23.84 -12.30 -55.87
C LYS A 562 -24.91 -12.01 -56.93
N SER A 563 -24.51 -11.79 -58.17
CA SER A 563 -25.43 -11.62 -59.29
C SER A 563 -25.96 -12.98 -59.73
N PHE A 564 -25.09 -14.00 -59.80
CA PHE A 564 -25.45 -15.38 -60.12
C PHE A 564 -26.44 -15.99 -59.14
N GLN A 565 -26.23 -15.78 -57.84
CA GLN A 565 -27.13 -16.29 -56.80
C GLN A 565 -28.57 -15.76 -56.94
N LYS A 566 -28.77 -14.55 -57.49
CA LYS A 566 -30.10 -13.98 -57.68
C LYS A 566 -30.89 -14.63 -58.81
N PHE A 567 -30.21 -15.02 -59.89
CA PHE A 567 -30.83 -15.53 -61.11
C PHE A 567 -30.67 -17.05 -61.27
N CYS A 568 -30.18 -17.76 -60.24
CA CYS A 568 -29.84 -19.19 -60.30
C CYS A 568 -31.02 -20.12 -60.66
N ASN A 569 -32.27 -19.66 -60.50
CA ASN A 569 -33.49 -20.44 -60.78
C ASN A 569 -34.18 -20.06 -62.09
N ASP A 570 -33.66 -19.05 -62.81
CA ASP A 570 -34.25 -18.59 -64.07
C ASP A 570 -33.72 -19.40 -65.27
N TYR A 571 -34.47 -19.47 -66.37
CA TYR A 571 -34.04 -20.23 -67.56
C TYR A 571 -32.88 -19.55 -68.31
N ASP A 572 -32.78 -18.21 -68.23
CA ASP A 572 -31.75 -17.39 -68.91
C ASP A 572 -30.70 -16.82 -67.94
N VAL A 573 -30.21 -17.66 -67.02
CA VAL A 573 -29.27 -17.28 -65.94
C VAL A 573 -28.07 -16.48 -66.47
N PHE A 574 -27.49 -16.90 -67.58
CA PHE A 574 -26.27 -16.30 -68.13
C PHE A 574 -26.49 -14.87 -68.64
N GLN A 575 -27.58 -14.65 -69.37
CA GLN A 575 -27.86 -13.33 -69.95
C GLN A 575 -28.23 -12.33 -68.85
N LEU A 576 -29.07 -12.76 -67.90
CA LEU A 576 -29.53 -11.92 -66.79
C LEU A 576 -28.42 -11.56 -65.79
N THR A 577 -27.46 -12.47 -65.56
CA THR A 577 -26.30 -12.19 -64.71
C THR A 577 -25.33 -11.20 -65.33
N VAL A 578 -25.05 -11.36 -66.63
CA VAL A 578 -24.21 -10.42 -67.38
C VAL A 578 -24.87 -9.04 -67.39
N ASP A 579 -26.16 -8.97 -67.70
CA ASP A 579 -26.90 -7.71 -67.76
C ASP A 579 -27.00 -7.01 -66.39
N ASP A 580 -27.23 -7.73 -65.27
CA ASP A 580 -27.25 -7.12 -63.92
C ASP A 580 -25.84 -6.66 -63.48
N PHE A 581 -24.80 -7.42 -63.83
CA PHE A 581 -23.41 -7.08 -63.50
C PHE A 581 -22.95 -5.80 -64.21
N PHE A 582 -23.22 -5.68 -65.50
CA PHE A 582 -22.85 -4.48 -66.29
C PHE A 582 -23.74 -3.27 -65.97
N ASN A 583 -25.03 -3.45 -65.68
CA ASN A 583 -25.95 -2.33 -65.41
C ASN A 583 -25.77 -1.68 -64.03
N LYS A 584 -25.39 -2.43 -62.97
CA LYS A 584 -25.38 -1.87 -61.60
C LYS A 584 -24.05 -1.30 -61.11
N LYS A 585 -22.88 -1.81 -61.53
CA LYS A 585 -21.61 -1.48 -60.82
C LYS A 585 -20.33 -1.37 -61.64
N PHE A 586 -20.36 -1.42 -62.98
CA PHE A 586 -19.15 -1.27 -63.79
C PHE A 586 -18.48 0.12 -63.65
N ASN A 587 -19.24 1.16 -63.29
CA ASN A 587 -18.71 2.52 -63.07
C ASN A 587 -17.84 2.69 -61.82
N SER A 588 -17.80 1.71 -60.91
CA SER A 588 -17.02 1.77 -59.65
C SER A 588 -15.65 1.09 -59.72
N ILE A 589 -15.33 0.39 -60.82
CA ILE A 589 -14.06 -0.33 -60.99
C ILE A 589 -13.20 0.44 -61.99
N LYS A 590 -12.58 1.54 -61.54
CA LYS A 590 -11.55 2.24 -62.32
C LYS A 590 -10.17 1.62 -62.09
N THR A 591 -9.41 1.58 -63.18
CA THR A 591 -7.96 1.34 -63.35
C THR A 591 -7.45 -0.10 -63.21
N PHE A 592 -7.43 -0.82 -64.35
CA PHE A 592 -6.41 -1.84 -64.61
C PHE A 592 -5.15 -1.12 -65.11
N PRO A 593 -3.93 -1.44 -64.62
CA PRO A 593 -2.73 -0.71 -64.99
C PRO A 593 -2.11 -1.32 -66.27
N CYS A 594 -2.75 -1.10 -67.43
CA CYS A 594 -2.09 -1.20 -68.74
C CYS A 594 -2.97 -0.53 -69.81
N ASN A 595 -2.38 0.29 -70.68
CA ASN A 595 -3.07 0.94 -71.81
C ASN A 595 -2.98 0.13 -73.12
N GLU A 596 -2.49 -1.10 -73.10
CA GLU A 596 -2.45 -1.99 -74.25
C GLU A 596 -3.34 -3.21 -73.97
N ASP A 597 -4.61 -3.07 -74.35
CA ASP A 597 -5.57 -4.10 -74.77
C ASP A 597 -7.01 -3.56 -74.63
N VAL A 598 -7.23 -2.32 -75.09
CA VAL A 598 -8.59 -1.80 -75.38
C VAL A 598 -8.87 -2.05 -76.86
N SER A 599 -8.85 -3.32 -77.29
CA SER A 599 -9.50 -3.82 -78.50
C SER A 599 -9.05 -5.25 -78.81
N GLN A 600 -9.75 -6.24 -78.25
CA GLN A 600 -10.07 -7.51 -78.92
C GLN A 600 -11.17 -8.26 -78.19
#